data_AF-A0A7V6NHN1-F1
#
_entry.id   AF-A0A7V6NHN1-F1
#
_cell.length_a   1.000
_cell.length_b   1.000
_cell.length_c   1.000
_cell.angle_alpha   90.00
_cell.angle_beta   90.00
_cell.angle_gamma   90.00
#
_symmetry.space_group_name_H-M   'P 1'
#
loop_
_entity.id
_entity.type
_entity.pdbx_description
1 polymer ?
#
loop_
_entity_poly.entity_id
_entity_poly.type
_entity_poly.pdbx_seq_one_letter_code
_entity_poly.pdbx_strand_id
1 'polypeptide(L)' 'MTDLSKEIFGLLSGDVDQMSEDELRRLVKHLQSKMAGTYLYWVGHWNDANRAVSTRDGRFVANQEVIDFLSKQD' A
#
# COMPACT_ATOMS: atom_id res chain seq x y z
N MET A 1 -15.21 10.99 18.14
CA MET A 1 -14.70 10.31 16.93
C MET A 1 -15.09 11.16 15.73
N THR A 2 -14.11 11.65 15.00
CA THR A 2 -14.33 12.41 13.76
C THR A 2 -14.91 11.50 12.68
N ASP A 3 -15.78 12.03 11.83
CA ASP A 3 -16.52 11.30 10.79
C ASP A 3 -15.60 10.43 9.90
N LEU A 4 -14.41 10.95 9.61
CA LEU A 4 -13.34 10.29 8.84
C LEU A 4 -12.89 8.93 9.45
N SER A 5 -12.92 8.79 10.77
CA SER A 5 -12.50 7.55 11.44
C SER A 5 -13.50 6.40 11.26
N LYS A 6 -14.79 6.72 11.13
CA LYS A 6 -15.83 5.73 10.86
C LYS A 6 -15.83 5.28 9.40
N GLU A 7 -15.63 6.23 8.48
CA GLU A 7 -15.52 5.97 7.04
C GLU A 7 -14.38 4.99 6.74
N ILE A 8 -13.20 5.24 7.29
CA ILE A 8 -12.02 4.37 7.10
C ILE A 8 -12.22 2.99 7.71
N PHE A 9 -12.85 2.89 8.88
CA PHE A 9 -13.14 1.59 9.49
C PHE A 9 -14.11 0.78 8.63
N GLY A 10 -15.11 1.43 8.03
CA GLY A 10 -15.97 0.83 7.03
C GLY A 10 -15.18 0.25 5.85
N LEU A 11 -14.26 1.04 5.28
CA LEU A 11 -13.38 0.61 4.18
C LEU A 11 -12.47 -0.57 4.56
N LEU A 12 -11.96 -0.61 5.79
CA LEU A 12 -11.11 -1.72 6.27
C LEU A 12 -11.90 -3.01 6.52
N SER A 13 -13.20 -2.91 6.73
CA SER A 13 -14.09 -4.04 7.06
C SER A 13 -14.90 -4.57 5.86
N GLY A 14 -14.86 -3.88 4.73
CA GLY A 14 -15.64 -4.24 3.55
C GLY A 14 -14.99 -5.32 2.70
N ASP A 15 -15.80 -5.97 1.87
CA ASP A 15 -15.32 -6.87 0.82
C ASP A 15 -14.70 -6.05 -0.32
N VAL A 16 -13.38 -6.20 -0.50
CA VAL A 16 -12.58 -5.45 -1.49
C VAL A 16 -13.09 -5.69 -2.92
N ASP A 17 -13.63 -6.88 -3.20
CA ASP A 17 -14.12 -7.23 -4.53
C ASP A 17 -15.44 -6.52 -4.91
N GLN A 18 -16.12 -5.95 -3.91
CA GLN A 18 -17.39 -5.23 -4.08
C GLN A 18 -17.25 -3.71 -3.94
N MET A 19 -16.04 -3.21 -3.64
CA MET A 19 -15.79 -1.78 -3.48
C MET A 19 -15.68 -1.06 -4.83
N SER A 20 -16.13 0.18 -4.86
CA SER A 20 -15.89 1.07 -5.99
C SER A 20 -14.41 1.46 -6.10
N GLU A 21 -13.98 1.87 -7.30
CA GLU A 21 -12.60 2.34 -7.52
C GLU A 21 -12.22 3.49 -6.56
N ASP A 22 -13.16 4.40 -6.29
CA ASP A 22 -12.94 5.54 -5.40
C ASP A 22 -12.71 5.10 -3.95
N GLU A 23 -13.48 4.12 -3.47
CA GLU A 23 -13.32 3.51 -2.14
C GLU A 23 -11.99 2.79 -2.02
N LEU A 24 -11.63 1.98 -3.03
CA LEU A 24 -10.34 1.30 -3.11
C LEU A 24 -9.19 2.29 -3.10
N ARG A 25 -9.30 3.39 -3.86
CA ARG A 25 -8.28 4.45 -3.90
C ARG A 25 -8.12 5.14 -2.55
N ARG A 26 -9.21 5.40 -1.82
CA ARG A 26 -9.17 5.95 -0.45
C ARG A 26 -8.53 4.97 0.52
N LEU A 27 -8.90 3.70 0.45
CA LEU A 27 -8.34 2.62 1.26
C LEU A 27 -6.83 2.49 1.05
N VAL A 28 -6.37 2.43 -0.21
CA VAL A 28 -4.93 2.34 -0.54
C VAL A 28 -4.17 3.55 0.00
N LYS A 29 -4.68 4.78 -0.19
CA LYS A 29 -4.04 5.99 0.36
C LYS A 29 -3.96 5.96 1.89
N HIS A 30 -5.01 5.46 2.55
CA HIS A 30 -5.00 5.29 3.99
C HIS A 30 -3.91 4.30 4.42
N LEU A 31 -3.87 3.12 3.80
CA LEU A 31 -2.87 2.08 4.07
C LEU A 31 -1.44 2.60 3.85
N GLN A 32 -1.21 3.34 2.76
CA GLN A 32 0.07 4.02 2.51
C GLN A 32 0.43 4.97 3.65
N SER A 33 -0.50 5.83 4.09
CA SER A 33 -0.23 6.79 5.18
C SER A 33 0.13 6.11 6.52
N LYS A 34 -0.47 4.95 6.80
CA LYS A 34 -0.19 4.18 8.02
C LYS A 34 1.11 3.40 7.94
N MET A 35 1.46 2.90 6.76
CA MET A 35 2.63 2.06 6.56
C MET A 35 3.90 2.82 6.19
N ALA A 36 3.81 4.05 5.65
CA ALA A 36 4.98 4.78 5.13
C ALA A 36 6.09 5.03 6.18
N GLY A 37 5.75 5.04 7.47
CA GLY A 37 6.73 5.17 8.56
C GLY A 37 7.35 3.85 9.03
N THR A 38 6.83 2.70 8.58
CA THR A 38 7.21 1.35 9.06
C THR A 38 7.77 0.49 7.93
N TYR A 39 7.15 0.56 6.74
CA TYR A 39 7.53 -0.21 5.57
C TYR A 39 7.75 0.73 4.40
N LEU A 40 8.87 0.55 3.69
CA LEU A 40 9.25 1.39 2.54
C LEU A 40 8.76 0.84 1.20
N TYR A 41 8.56 -0.48 1.13
CA TYR A 41 8.14 -1.17 -0.08
C TYR A 41 7.04 -2.19 0.24
N TRP A 42 6.06 -2.30 -0.63
CA TRP A 42 5.16 -3.45 -0.73
C TRP A 42 5.66 -4.37 -1.83
N VAL A 43 5.99 -5.62 -1.48
CA VAL A 43 6.47 -6.63 -2.43
C VAL A 43 5.38 -7.68 -2.62
N GLY A 44 5.07 -8.03 -3.85
CA GLY A 44 4.06 -9.04 -4.15
C GLY A 44 4.02 -9.46 -5.60
N HIS A 45 2.99 -10.21 -5.97
CA HIS A 45 2.75 -10.67 -7.33
C HIS A 45 1.74 -9.76 -8.04
N TRP A 46 2.16 -9.09 -9.11
CA TRP A 46 1.38 -8.08 -9.85
C TRP A 46 1.61 -8.25 -11.35
N ASN A 47 0.53 -8.33 -12.13
CA ASN A 47 0.57 -8.53 -13.58
C ASN A 47 1.50 -9.69 -13.97
N ASP A 48 1.27 -10.86 -13.37
CA ASP A 48 2.03 -12.10 -13.57
C ASP A 48 3.54 -12.03 -13.26
N ALA A 49 3.98 -11.06 -12.46
CA ALA A 49 5.38 -10.90 -12.09
C ALA A 49 5.57 -10.46 -10.64
N ASN A 50 6.71 -10.80 -10.04
CA ASN A 50 7.10 -10.27 -8.74
C ASN A 50 7.55 -8.81 -8.90
N ARG A 51 6.84 -7.90 -8.22
CA ARG A 51 7.06 -6.46 -8.31
C ARG A 51 7.05 -5.84 -6.92
N ALA A 52 7.65 -4.66 -6.84
CA ALA A 52 7.62 -3.83 -5.65
C ALA A 52 6.97 -2.47 -5.93
N VAL A 53 6.24 -1.97 -4.95
CA VAL A 53 5.61 -0.65 -4.95
C VAL A 53 6.14 0.15 -3.77
N SER A 54 6.61 1.37 -4.01
CA SER A 54 7.00 2.30 -2.96
C SER A 54 5.76 2.73 -2.18
N THR A 55 5.81 2.60 -0.85
CA THR A 55 4.70 3.00 0.04
C THR A 55 4.61 4.52 0.20
N ARG A 56 5.66 5.25 -0.22
CA ARG A 56 5.75 6.71 -0.12
C ARG A 56 4.91 7.43 -1.17
N ASP A 57 4.91 6.91 -2.39
CA ASP A 57 4.29 7.55 -3.56
C ASP A 57 3.41 6.61 -4.39
N GLY A 58 3.33 5.32 -4.01
CA GLY A 58 2.50 4.32 -4.68
C GLY A 58 3.00 3.90 -6.05
N ARG A 59 4.25 4.18 -6.40
CA ARG A 59 4.81 3.84 -7.71
C ARG A 59 5.52 2.50 -7.68
N PHE A 60 5.44 1.78 -8.80
CA PHE A 60 6.30 0.62 -9.00
C PHE A 60 7.76 1.07 -9.03
N VAL A 61 8.60 0.33 -8.32
CA VAL A 61 10.05 0.54 -8.29
C VAL A 61 10.76 -0.66 -8.90
N ALA A 62 12.03 -0.48 -9.28
CA ALA A 62 12.85 -1.59 -9.75
C ALA A 62 13.12 -2.57 -8.59
N ASN A 63 13.05 -3.87 -8.85
CA ASN A 63 13.36 -4.88 -7.82
C ASN A 63 14.79 -4.71 -7.26
N GLN A 64 15.73 -4.21 -8.07
CA GLN A 64 17.10 -3.89 -7.62
C GLN A 64 17.12 -2.82 -6.53
N GLU A 65 16.24 -1.82 -6.59
CA GLU A 65 16.16 -0.77 -5.57
C GLU A 65 15.82 -1.37 -4.19
N VAL A 66 14.90 -2.35 -4.17
CA VAL A 66 14.52 -3.07 -2.95
C VAL A 66 15.67 -3.94 -2.44
N ILE A 67 16.37 -4.65 -3.33
CA ILE A 67 17.53 -5.47 -2.97
C ILE A 67 18.63 -4.58 -2.36
N ASP A 68 18.93 -3.44 -2.97
CA ASP A 68 19.93 -2.49 -2.48
C ASP A 68 19.53 -1.90 -1.13
N PHE A 69 18.25 -1.64 -0.91
CA PHE A 69 17.72 -1.17 0.37
C PHE A 69 17.91 -2.22 1.48
N LEU A 70 17.56 -3.48 1.21
CA LEU A 70 17.70 -4.58 2.17
C LEU A 70 19.17 -4.87 2.49
N SER A 71 20.05 -4.82 1.48
CA SER A 71 21.47 -5.08 1.62
C SER A 71 22.23 -4.02 2.42
N LYS A 72 21.63 -2.84 2.66
CA LYS A 72 22.20 -1.77 3.49
C LYS A 72 21.82 -1.88 4.96
N GLN A 73 20.94 -2.83 5.32
CA GLN A 73 20.53 -3.06 6.71
C GLN A 73 21.31 -4.19 7.40
N ASP A 74 22.23 -4.84 6.66
CA ASP A 74 23.28 -5.73 7.19
C ASP A 74 24.57 -4.94 7.46
#